data_AF-A0A402D6K8-F1
#
_entry.id   AF-A0A402D6K8-F1
#
_cell.length_a   1.000
_cell.length_b   1.000
_cell.length_c   1.000
_cell.angle_alpha   90.00
_cell.angle_beta   90.00
_cell.angle_gamma   90.00
#
_symmetry.space_group_name_H-M   'P 1'
#
loop_
_entity.id
_entity.type
_entity.pdbx_description
1 polymer ?
#
loop_
_entity_poly.entity_id
_entity_poly.type
_entity_poly.pdbx_seq_one_letter_code
_entity_poly.pdbx_strand_id
1 'polypeptide(L)'
;MDMETIITIENDDDHKRAMDRISELMTSTSPEDLARLDAQAREVEAYEAVRWPRTPATKAEIDEYLLEQRSVESGDTAGQQ
;
A
#
# COMPACT_ATOMS: atom_id res chain seq x y z
N MET A 1 25.55 -16.29 -1.97
CA MET A 1 24.34 -16.00 -1.17
C MET A 1 24.33 -14.51 -1.01
N ASP A 2 23.65 -13.81 -1.91
CA ASP A 2 23.56 -12.36 -1.83
C ASP A 2 22.63 -12.02 -0.66
N MET A 3 23.19 -11.32 0.33
CA MET A 3 22.43 -10.70 1.42
C MET A 3 21.63 -9.56 0.81
N GLU A 4 20.51 -9.86 0.19
CA GLU A 4 19.69 -8.83 -0.45
C GLU A 4 19.04 -7.99 0.65
N THR A 5 19.65 -6.82 0.84
CA THR A 5 19.52 -5.92 1.97
C THR A 5 18.18 -5.19 1.87
N ILE A 6 17.55 -4.92 3.02
CA ILE A 6 16.34 -4.08 3.11
C ILE A 6 16.59 -2.76 2.36
N ILE A 7 15.64 -2.38 1.51
CA ILE A 7 15.70 -1.12 0.78
C ILE A 7 15.31 -0.01 1.75
N THR A 8 16.28 0.82 2.13
CA THR A 8 16.05 2.08 2.84
C THR A 8 15.29 3.05 1.94
N ILE A 9 14.29 3.74 2.49
CA ILE A 9 13.39 4.59 1.71
C ILE A 9 13.64 6.06 2.04
N GLU A 10 14.26 6.79 1.11
CA GLU A 10 14.53 8.23 1.26
C GLU A 10 13.62 9.09 0.39
N ASN A 11 12.99 8.50 -0.63
CA ASN A 11 12.16 9.19 -1.62
C ASN A 11 11.14 8.22 -2.26
N ASP A 12 10.35 8.73 -3.22
CA ASP A 12 9.29 7.95 -3.88
C ASP A 12 9.81 6.85 -4.81
N ASP A 13 10.97 7.05 -5.43
CA ASP A 13 11.55 6.02 -6.30
C ASP A 13 12.02 4.83 -5.44
N ASP A 14 12.57 5.10 -4.26
CA ASP A 14 12.91 4.05 -3.29
C ASP A 14 11.66 3.37 -2.74
N HIS A 15 10.60 4.14 -2.44
CA HIS A 15 9.33 3.58 -1.99
C HIS A 15 8.73 2.65 -3.04
N LYS A 16 8.75 3.05 -4.31
CA LYS A 16 8.30 2.19 -5.42
C LYS A 16 9.12 0.91 -5.51
N ARG A 17 10.45 1.00 -5.42
CA ARG A 17 11.33 -0.18 -5.43
C ARG A 17 11.09 -1.09 -4.23
N ALA A 18 10.81 -0.53 -3.06
CA ALA A 18 10.44 -1.28 -1.87
C ALA A 18 9.09 -2.01 -2.05
N MET A 19 8.12 -1.40 -2.73
CA MET A 19 6.85 -2.03 -3.06
C MET A 19 7.00 -3.16 -4.09
N ASP A 20 7.84 -2.98 -5.11
CA ASP A 20 8.18 -4.02 -6.08
C ASP A 20 8.85 -5.23 -5.37
N ARG A 21 9.79 -4.95 -4.46
CA ARG A 21 10.46 -5.95 -3.62
C ARG A 21 9.49 -6.74 -2.74
N ILE A 22 8.54 -6.07 -2.10
CA ILE A 22 7.48 -6.72 -1.32
C ILE A 22 6.67 -7.66 -2.23
N SER A 23 6.31 -7.21 -3.42
CA SER A 23 5.54 -8.00 -4.39
C SER A 23 6.29 -9.26 -4.82
N GLU A 24 7.61 -9.18 -5.03
CA GLU A 24 8.46 -10.33 -5.31
C GLU A 24 8.49 -11.32 -4.12
N LEU A 25 8.73 -10.82 -2.91
CA LEU A 25 8.86 -11.64 -1.70
C LEU A 25 7.55 -12.35 -1.32
N MET A 26 6.40 -11.74 -1.60
CA MET A 26 5.08 -12.35 -1.41
C MET A 26 4.87 -13.63 -2.23
N THR A 27 5.63 -13.84 -3.31
CA THR A 27 5.56 -15.07 -4.11
C THR A 27 6.32 -16.24 -3.48
N SER A 28 7.16 -15.98 -2.48
CA SER A 28 7.98 -16.99 -1.81
C SER A 28 7.29 -17.55 -0.57
N THR A 29 7.59 -18.82 -0.29
CA THR A 29 7.18 -19.52 0.95
C THR A 29 8.39 -19.86 1.83
N SER A 30 9.59 -19.42 1.43
CA SER A 30 10.80 -19.60 2.21
C SER A 30 10.70 -18.81 3.53
N PRO A 31 11.01 -19.41 4.69
CA PRO A 31 11.05 -18.69 5.96
C PRO A 31 11.98 -17.46 5.94
N GLU A 32 13.06 -17.51 5.16
CA GLU A 32 13.99 -16.39 5.02
C GLU A 32 13.37 -15.22 4.24
N ASP A 33 12.65 -15.51 3.16
CA ASP A 33 11.98 -14.48 2.36
C ASP A 33 10.79 -13.89 3.10
N LEU A 34 10.09 -14.67 3.92
CA LEU A 34 9.05 -14.17 4.80
C LEU A 34 9.61 -13.21 5.87
N ALA A 35 10.80 -13.50 6.42
CA ALA A 35 11.46 -12.58 7.35
C ALA A 35 11.88 -11.27 6.66
N ARG A 36 12.35 -11.36 5.40
CA ARG A 36 12.68 -10.18 4.58
C ARG A 36 11.44 -9.38 4.22
N LEU A 37 10.33 -10.05 3.91
CA LEU A 37 9.04 -9.42 3.63
C LEU A 37 8.58 -8.58 4.81
N ASP A 38 8.57 -9.17 6.01
CA ASP A 38 8.19 -8.49 7.25
C ASP A 38 9.08 -7.27 7.52
N ALA A 39 10.40 -7.41 7.34
CA ALA A 39 11.33 -6.31 7.51
C ALA A 39 11.13 -5.19 6.47
N GLN A 40 10.91 -5.51 5.19
CA GLN A 40 10.66 -4.51 4.15
C GLN A 40 9.31 -3.80 4.34
N ALA A 41 8.28 -4.52 4.78
CA ALA A 41 6.96 -3.95 5.07
C ALA A 41 7.01 -2.93 6.21
N ARG A 42 7.81 -3.20 7.26
CA ARG A 42 8.00 -2.23 8.35
C ARG A 42 8.69 -0.94 7.91
N GLU A 43 9.66 -1.05 7.00
CA GLU A 43 10.34 0.14 6.44
C GLU A 43 9.37 0.99 5.61
N VAL A 44 8.55 0.34 4.77
CA VAL A 44 7.49 1.02 4.00
C VAL A 44 6.49 1.71 4.92
N GLU A 45 6.00 1.01 5.95
CA GLU A 45 5.05 1.60 6.91
C GLU A 45 5.63 2.83 7.61
N ALA A 46 6.91 2.79 8.00
CA ALA A 46 7.58 3.92 8.64
C ALA A 46 7.66 5.14 7.72
N TYR A 47 8.06 4.94 6.46
CA TYR A 47 8.10 6.01 5.45
C TYR A 47 6.70 6.59 5.19
N GLU A 48 5.71 5.73 4.95
CA GLU A 48 4.34 6.14 4.67
C GLU A 48 3.71 6.90 5.85
N ALA A 49 3.98 6.49 7.09
CA ALA A 49 3.44 7.16 8.27
C ALA A 49 3.94 8.62 8.40
N VAL A 50 5.18 8.90 7.98
CA VAL A 50 5.74 10.26 7.96
C VAL A 50 5.16 11.07 6.81
N ARG A 51 5.03 10.44 5.63
CA ARG A 51 4.64 11.12 4.40
C ARG A 51 3.13 11.34 4.26
N TRP A 52 2.34 10.37 4.67
CA TRP A 52 0.88 10.37 4.70
C TRP A 52 0.39 10.05 6.11
N PRO A 53 0.47 11.02 7.03
CA PRO A 53 0.03 10.80 8.40
C PRO A 53 -1.44 10.36 8.40
N ARG A 54 -1.70 9.20 9.01
CA ARG A 54 -3.06 8.64 9.14
C ARG A 54 -3.91 9.60 9.95
N THR A 55 -4.68 10.43 9.26
CA THR A 55 -5.71 11.26 9.87
C THR A 55 -6.98 10.42 9.92
N PRO A 56 -7.60 10.22 11.09
CA PRO A 56 -8.85 9.47 11.15
C PRO A 56 -9.88 10.19 10.29
N ALA A 57 -10.50 9.43 9.38
CA ALA A 57 -11.59 9.94 8.56
C ALA A 57 -12.70 10.47 9.48
N THR A 58 -13.19 11.66 9.17
CA THR A 58 -14.33 12.25 9.83
C THR A 58 -15.59 11.47 9.48
N LYS A 59 -16.63 11.58 10.33
CA LYS A 59 -17.94 11.02 10.01
C LYS A 59 -18.46 11.50 8.65
N ALA A 60 -18.21 12.77 8.30
CA ALA A 60 -18.64 13.35 7.03
C ALA A 60 -17.95 12.69 5.82
N GLU A 61 -16.63 12.48 5.88
CA GLU A 61 -15.89 11.77 4.83
C GLU A 61 -16.33 10.31 4.70
N ILE A 62 -16.63 9.65 5.83
CA ILE A 62 -17.19 8.29 5.81
C ILE A 62 -18.60 8.28 5.18
N ASP A 63 -19.46 9.24 5.53
CA ASP A 63 -20.81 9.34 4.97
C ASP A 63 -20.78 9.63 3.45
N GLU A 64 -19.86 10.48 2.99
CA GLU A 64 -19.61 10.79 1.58
C GLU A 64 -19.11 9.55 0.82
N TYR A 65 -18.08 8.88 1.33
CA TYR A 65 -17.55 7.65 0.74
C TYR A 65 -18.62 6.54 0.63
N LEU A 66 -19.47 6.40 1.66
CA LEU A 66 -20.58 5.44 1.63
C LEU A 66 -21.68 5.86 0.63
N LEU A 67 -21.87 7.14 0.37
CA LEU A 67 -22.81 7.63 -0.66
C LEU A 67 -22.25 7.40 -2.07
N GLU A 68 -20.96 7.67 -2.28
CA GLU A 68 -20.26 7.42 -3.54
C GLU A 68 -20.29 5.93 -3.91
N GLN A 69 -19.94 5.05 -2.96
CA GLN A 69 -20.01 3.60 -3.19
C GLN A 69 -21.42 3.13 -3.57
N ARG A 70 -22.45 3.60 -2.86
CA ARG A 70 -23.85 3.25 -3.21
C ARG A 70 -24.25 3.78 -4.59
N SER A 71 -23.73 4.92 -5.00
CA SER A 71 -24.00 5.50 -6.33
C SER A 71 -23.32 4.68 -7.43
N VAL A 72 -22.09 4.20 -7.17
CA VAL A 72 -21.35 3.29 -8.04
C VAL A 72 -22.02 1.92 -8.13
N GLU A 73 -22.52 1.37 -7.02
CA GLU A 73 -23.25 0.09 -6.97
C GLU A 73 -24.65 0.18 -7.60
N SER A 74 -25.30 1.34 -7.53
CA SER A 74 -26.62 1.57 -8.13
C SER A 74 -26.58 1.78 -9.64
N GLY A 75 -25.38 1.92 -10.23
CA GLY A 75 -25.11 1.74 -11.66
C GLY A 75 -26.28 2.04 -12.60
N ASP A 76 -26.79 3.27 -12.57
CA ASP A 76 -27.37 3.88 -13.75
C ASP A 76 -26.20 4.15 -14.70
N THR A 77 -25.88 3.16 -15.53
CA THR A 77 -24.92 3.32 -16.63
C THR A 77 -25.54 4.18 -17.72
N ALA A 78 -25.75 5.47 -17.45
CA ALA A 78 -26.12 6.47 -18.44
C ALA A 78 -24.85 7.17 -18.92
N GLY A 79 -24.17 6.59 -19.91
CA GLY A 79 -22.96 7.22 -20.46
C GLY A 79 -22.15 6.42 -21.46
N GLN A 80 -22.79 5.70 -22.38
CA GLN A 80 -22.20 5.47 -23.72
C GLN A 80 -23.06 6.24 -24.72
N GLN A 81 -22.60 7.42 -25.14
CA GLN A 81 -22.76 7.99 -26.48
C GLN A 81 -21.59 8.95 -26.77
#